data_AF-A0A245ZWG3-F1
#
_entry.id   AF-A0A245ZWG3-F1
#
_cell.length_a   1.000
_cell.length_b   1.000
_cell.length_c   1.000
_cell.angle_alpha   90.00
_cell.angle_beta   90.00
_cell.angle_gamma   90.00
#
_symmetry.space_group_name_H-M   'P 1'
#
loop_
_entity.id
_entity.type
_entity.pdbx_description
1 polymer ?
#
loop_
_entity_poly.entity_id
_entity_poly.type
_entity_poly.pdbx_seq_one_letter_code
_entity_poly.pdbx_strand_id
1 'polypeptide(L)'
;MTEAPAINFGEVIGRQPETLYVTPSKPNPWYGTWFEGDDLSVQQRTTLATREIDQSKVEIVKVYRQATSREMYWSTGYGSLPPLFEFDCPVIRREKDGFVRVVTPFGDVKRVIPLYGRLWATAPRGLRQANRHIHTHDWVAM
;
A
#
# COMPACT_ATOMS: atom_id res chain seq x y z
N MET A 1 14.38 5.10 -26.63
CA MET A 1 14.06 5.32 -25.21
C MET A 1 12.56 5.27 -25.09
N THR A 2 12.00 4.10 -24.79
CA THR A 2 10.55 3.90 -24.69
C THR A 2 10.15 4.34 -23.27
N GLU A 3 9.49 5.49 -23.15
CA GLU A 3 8.93 5.92 -21.87
C GLU A 3 7.98 4.83 -21.37
N ALA A 4 8.19 4.36 -20.14
CA ALA A 4 7.28 3.43 -19.51
C ALA A 4 5.89 4.10 -19.44
N PRO A 5 4.79 3.38 -19.76
CA PRO A 5 3.46 3.97 -19.76
C PRO A 5 3.19 4.55 -18.37
N ALA A 6 2.86 5.84 -18.31
CA ALA A 6 2.43 6.49 -17.09
C ALA A 6 1.22 5.73 -16.54
N ILE A 7 1.41 5.00 -15.44
CA ILE A 7 0.28 4.40 -14.73
C ILE A 7 -0.50 5.57 -14.14
N ASN A 8 -1.63 5.91 -14.75
CA ASN A 8 -2.57 6.86 -14.17
C ASN A 8 -3.16 6.23 -12.92
N PHE A 9 -2.86 6.86 -11.79
CA PHE A 9 -3.44 6.52 -10.50
C PHE A 9 -4.73 7.33 -10.31
N GLY A 10 -5.68 6.80 -9.53
CA GLY A 10 -6.81 7.61 -9.08
C GLY A 10 -6.34 8.78 -8.21
N GLU A 11 -7.22 9.76 -8.00
CA GLU A 11 -6.95 10.90 -7.11
C GLU A 11 -6.63 10.42 -5.68
N VAL A 12 -5.57 10.96 -5.07
CA VAL A 12 -5.26 10.69 -3.66
C VAL A 12 -6.13 11.58 -2.78
N ILE A 13 -7.04 10.96 -2.04
CA ILE A 13 -8.09 11.66 -1.28
C ILE A 13 -7.82 11.73 0.22
N GLY A 14 -6.71 11.16 0.69
CA GLY A 14 -6.28 11.25 2.08
C GLY A 14 -5.75 9.93 2.64
N ARG A 15 -5.64 9.89 3.97
CA ARG A 15 -5.05 8.75 4.70
C ARG A 15 -6.01 7.59 4.90
N GLN A 16 -7.28 7.83 5.19
CA GLN A 16 -8.28 6.77 5.38
C GLN A 16 -9.69 7.35 5.16
N PRO A 17 -10.74 6.54 4.96
CA PRO A 17 -12.11 7.06 4.91
C PRO A 17 -12.52 7.65 6.27
N GLU A 18 -13.36 8.68 6.27
CA GLU A 18 -13.91 9.27 7.50
C GLU A 18 -14.85 8.28 8.22
N THR A 19 -15.63 7.51 7.45
CA THR A 19 -16.52 6.48 7.96
C THR A 19 -16.07 5.12 7.47
N LEU A 20 -15.93 4.17 8.39
CA LEU A 20 -15.65 2.78 8.06
C LEU A 20 -16.72 1.85 8.60
N TYR A 21 -17.35 1.10 7.70
CA TYR A 21 -18.22 -0.01 8.08
C TYR A 21 -17.37 -1.25 8.44
N VAL A 22 -17.13 -1.45 9.73
CA VAL A 22 -16.41 -2.61 10.25
C VAL A 22 -17.37 -3.75 10.57
N THR A 23 -17.05 -4.95 10.08
CA THR A 23 -17.67 -6.19 10.57
C THR A 23 -16.61 -6.98 11.34
N PRO A 24 -16.88 -7.52 12.54
CA PRO A 24 -15.87 -8.23 13.34
C PRO A 24 -15.14 -9.35 12.59
N SER A 25 -15.81 -10.03 11.66
CA SER A 25 -15.23 -11.10 10.83
C SER A 25 -14.36 -10.60 9.66
N LYS A 26 -14.33 -9.29 9.40
CA LYS A 26 -13.60 -8.66 8.29
C LYS A 26 -12.99 -7.32 8.74
N PRO A 27 -11.97 -7.34 9.63
CA PRO A 27 -11.27 -6.13 10.03
C PRO A 27 -10.60 -5.47 8.82
N ASN A 28 -10.58 -4.13 8.78
CA ASN A 28 -9.87 -3.39 7.75
C ASN A 28 -8.44 -3.09 8.22
N PRO A 29 -7.42 -3.72 7.62
CA PRO A 29 -6.03 -3.49 8.05
C PRO A 29 -5.54 -2.07 7.73
N TRP A 30 -6.27 -1.33 6.88
CA TRP A 30 -5.91 0.01 6.42
C TRP A 30 -6.67 1.11 7.16
N TYR A 31 -7.14 0.82 8.37
CA TYR A 31 -7.78 1.80 9.24
C TYR A 31 -7.08 1.80 10.58
N GLY A 32 -6.70 2.98 11.07
CA GLY A 32 -5.92 3.15 12.29
C GLY A 32 -6.45 4.27 13.16
N THR A 33 -5.88 4.39 14.36
CA THR A 33 -6.15 5.50 15.28
C THR A 33 -4.94 6.42 15.30
N TRP A 34 -5.14 7.71 15.04
CA TRP A 34 -4.13 8.75 15.17
C TRP A 34 -4.57 9.78 16.18
N PHE A 35 -3.61 10.37 16.88
CA PHE A 35 -3.80 11.60 17.61
C PHE A 35 -3.19 12.78 16.83
N GLU A 36 -3.62 13.99 17.17
CA GLU A 36 -3.07 15.20 16.55
C GLU A 36 -1.55 15.26 16.76
N GLY A 37 -0.81 15.45 15.66
CA GLY A 37 0.66 15.48 15.66
C GLY A 37 1.35 14.11 15.52
N ASP A 38 0.62 12.99 15.50
CA ASP A 38 1.22 11.67 15.29
C ASP A 38 1.48 11.37 13.80
N ASP A 39 2.71 10.95 13.48
CA ASP A 39 3.07 10.43 12.15
C ASP A 39 2.58 9.00 11.92
N LEU A 40 2.52 8.20 12.98
CA LEU A 40 2.13 6.79 12.96
C LEU A 40 0.90 6.54 13.81
N SER A 41 0.07 5.57 13.39
CA SER A 41 -1.07 5.17 14.19
C SER A 41 -0.65 4.53 15.52
N VAL A 42 -1.54 4.56 16.50
CA VAL A 42 -1.36 3.88 17.80
C VAL A 42 -1.02 2.41 17.61
N GLN A 43 -1.68 1.75 16.66
CA GLN A 43 -1.49 0.34 16.37
C GLN A 43 -0.14 0.08 15.69
N GLN A 44 0.31 0.95 14.77
CA GLN A 44 1.66 0.86 14.20
C GLN A 44 2.72 0.98 15.28
N ARG A 45 2.61 1.98 16.17
CA ARG A 45 3.54 2.19 17.28
C ARG A 45 3.58 0.98 18.22
N THR A 46 2.41 0.42 18.54
CA THR A 46 2.27 -0.79 19.35
C THR A 46 2.98 -1.97 18.68
N THR A 47 2.71 -2.22 17.40
CA THR A 47 3.34 -3.32 16.66
C THR A 47 4.86 -3.17 16.56
N LEU A 48 5.38 -1.95 16.35
CA LEU A 48 6.82 -1.69 16.34
C LEU A 48 7.43 -1.94 17.72
N ALA A 49 6.79 -1.48 18.80
CA ALA A 49 7.25 -1.70 20.16
C ALA A 49 7.29 -3.20 20.53
N THR A 50 6.24 -3.96 20.19
CA THR A 50 6.20 -5.42 20.42
C THR A 50 7.28 -6.17 19.62
N ARG A 51 7.79 -5.57 18.54
CA ARG A 51 8.86 -6.13 17.72
C ARG A 51 10.24 -5.60 18.07
N GLU A 52 10.36 -4.77 19.11
CA GLU A 52 11.61 -4.12 19.53
C GLU A 52 12.24 -3.29 18.40
N ILE A 53 11.42 -2.73 17.51
CA ILE A 53 11.86 -1.84 16.42
C ILE A 53 11.81 -0.41 16.91
N ASP A 54 12.96 0.28 16.84
CA ASP A 54 13.07 1.71 17.15
C ASP A 54 12.28 2.54 16.12
N GLN A 55 11.19 3.16 16.61
CA GLN A 55 10.27 3.96 15.79
C GLN A 55 10.96 5.17 15.16
N SER A 56 12.03 5.71 15.78
CA SER A 56 12.73 6.89 15.26
C SER A 56 13.66 6.57 14.08
N LYS A 57 13.98 5.29 13.88
CA LYS A 57 14.92 4.82 12.86
C LYS A 57 14.27 3.95 11.79
N VAL A 58 12.99 3.64 11.94
CA VAL A 58 12.30 2.77 11.00
C VAL A 58 12.08 3.50 9.67
N GLU A 59 12.41 2.83 8.58
CA GLU A 59 12.15 3.34 7.25
C GLU A 59 10.63 3.46 7.04
N ILE A 60 10.15 4.64 6.63
CA ILE A 60 8.74 4.88 6.30
C ILE A 60 8.57 4.93 4.79
N VAL A 61 7.55 4.25 4.29
CA VAL A 61 7.20 4.18 2.87
C VAL A 61 5.74 4.52 2.65
N LYS A 62 5.46 5.22 1.54
CA LYS A 62 4.09 5.53 1.12
C LYS A 62 3.47 4.33 0.43
N VAL A 63 2.40 3.81 1.04
CA VAL A 63 1.58 2.73 0.49
C VAL A 63 0.29 3.32 -0.07
N TYR A 64 -0.05 2.93 -1.29
CA TYR A 64 -1.27 3.36 -1.95
C TYR A 64 -2.25 2.19 -2.08
N ARG A 65 -3.53 2.50 -1.93
CA ARG A 65 -4.61 1.54 -2.08
C ARG A 65 -5.85 2.20 -2.66
N GLN A 66 -6.49 1.53 -3.61
CA GLN A 66 -7.80 1.93 -4.10
C GLN A 66 -8.86 1.88 -3.00
N ALA A 67 -9.68 2.92 -2.96
CA ALA A 67 -10.93 2.93 -2.22
C ALA A 67 -11.81 1.77 -2.69
N THR A 68 -12.51 1.15 -1.74
CA THR A 68 -13.52 0.14 -2.01
C THR A 68 -14.91 0.75 -1.91
N SER A 69 -15.90 0.13 -2.56
CA SER A 69 -17.29 0.62 -2.52
C SER A 69 -17.92 0.60 -1.13
N ARG A 70 -17.26 -0.04 -0.16
CA ARG A 70 -17.65 -0.03 1.26
C ARG A 70 -17.16 1.20 2.01
N GLU A 71 -16.19 1.91 1.46
CA GLU A 71 -15.52 3.05 2.11
C GLU A 71 -16.03 4.35 1.53
N MET A 72 -16.31 4.38 0.23
CA MET A 72 -16.94 5.52 -0.42
C MET A 72 -17.61 5.12 -1.73
N TYR A 73 -18.54 5.96 -2.16
CA TYR A 73 -19.03 5.94 -3.54
C TYR A 73 -18.12 6.79 -4.44
N TRP A 74 -17.89 6.32 -5.66
CA TRP A 74 -17.29 7.13 -6.73
C TRP A 74 -18.00 6.81 -8.05
N SER A 75 -17.96 7.75 -8.99
CA SER A 75 -18.50 7.52 -10.33
C SER A 75 -17.73 6.38 -11.01
N THR A 76 -18.44 5.36 -11.47
CA THR A 76 -17.88 4.23 -12.23
C THR A 76 -17.98 4.43 -13.75
N GLY A 77 -18.19 5.68 -14.19
CA GLY A 77 -18.22 6.05 -15.61
C GLY A 77 -16.94 5.63 -16.35
N TYR A 78 -17.04 5.51 -17.67
CA TYR A 78 -15.92 5.08 -18.52
C TYR A 78 -14.71 6.02 -18.33
N GLY A 79 -13.57 5.46 -17.92
CA GLY A 79 -12.34 6.20 -17.63
C GLY A 79 -12.14 6.63 -16.18
N SER A 80 -13.15 6.47 -15.31
CA SER A 80 -13.02 6.83 -13.89
C SER A 80 -12.28 5.75 -13.10
N LEU A 81 -11.13 6.12 -12.55
CA LEU A 81 -10.37 5.26 -11.64
C LEU A 81 -10.87 5.42 -10.20
N PRO A 82 -10.88 4.35 -9.38
CA PRO A 82 -11.17 4.48 -7.96
C PRO A 82 -10.17 5.45 -7.30
N PRO A 83 -10.64 6.34 -6.40
CA PRO A 83 -9.77 7.17 -5.58
C PRO A 83 -8.79 6.33 -4.77
N LEU A 84 -7.68 6.93 -4.36
CA LEU A 84 -6.63 6.29 -3.61
C LEU A 84 -6.51 6.84 -2.21
N PHE A 85 -6.30 5.93 -1.26
CA PHE A 85 -5.78 6.27 0.05
C PHE A 85 -4.25 6.11 0.06
N GLU A 86 -3.58 7.04 0.71
CA GLU A 86 -2.12 7.08 0.90
C GLU A 86 -1.78 6.89 2.37
N PHE A 87 -0.92 5.92 2.67
CA PHE A 87 -0.54 5.56 4.04
C PHE A 87 0.97 5.64 4.22
N ASP A 88 1.40 6.32 5.27
CA ASP A 88 2.78 6.24 5.74
C ASP A 88 2.92 4.95 6.56
N CYS A 89 3.69 3.99 6.05
CA CYS A 89 3.80 2.65 6.62
C CYS A 89 5.25 2.31 6.97
N PRO A 90 5.56 1.91 8.21
CA PRO A 90 6.88 1.44 8.60
C PRO A 90 7.26 0.14 7.87
N VAL A 91 8.46 0.09 7.30
CA VAL A 91 9.05 -1.11 6.71
C VAL A 91 9.64 -1.98 7.81
N ILE A 92 9.23 -3.24 7.86
CA ILE A 92 9.84 -4.23 8.77
C ILE A 92 10.87 -5.10 8.07
N ARG A 93 10.75 -5.29 6.75
CA ARG A 93 11.63 -6.17 5.97
C ARG A 93 11.49 -5.91 4.48
N ARG A 94 12.62 -5.84 3.77
CA ARG A 94 12.68 -5.94 2.31
C ARG A 94 12.89 -7.40 1.91
N GLU A 95 12.15 -7.85 0.91
CA GLU A 95 12.21 -9.22 0.40
C GLU A 95 13.06 -9.31 -0.88
N LYS A 96 13.64 -10.49 -1.14
CA LYS A 96 14.58 -10.71 -2.25
C LYS A 96 13.92 -10.61 -3.64
N ASP A 97 12.61 -10.78 -3.70
CA ASP A 97 11.79 -10.70 -4.90
C ASP A 97 11.31 -9.26 -5.19
N GLY A 98 11.87 -8.28 -4.50
CA GLY A 98 11.53 -6.87 -4.66
C GLY A 98 10.30 -6.44 -3.87
N PHE A 99 9.62 -7.32 -3.14
CA PHE A 99 8.51 -6.94 -2.28
C PHE A 99 9.01 -6.33 -0.97
N VAL A 100 8.12 -5.63 -0.27
CA VAL A 100 8.40 -5.05 1.05
C VAL A 100 7.31 -5.49 2.01
N ARG A 101 7.68 -5.84 3.24
CA ARG A 101 6.74 -6.02 4.34
C ARG A 101 6.66 -4.75 5.16
N VAL A 102 5.43 -4.31 5.39
CA VAL A 102 5.13 -3.07 6.10
C VAL A 102 4.13 -3.30 7.22
N VAL A 103 4.14 -2.43 8.23
CA VAL A 103 3.08 -2.34 9.24
C VAL A 103 2.00 -1.39 8.75
N THR A 104 0.79 -1.91 8.57
CA THR A 104 -0.37 -1.12 8.14
C THR A 104 -0.90 -0.27 9.30
N PRO A 105 -1.77 0.71 9.04
CA PRO A 105 -2.37 1.53 10.10
C PRO A 105 -3.07 0.77 11.22
N PHE A 106 -3.61 -0.42 10.95
CA PHE A 106 -4.22 -1.25 12.00
C PHE A 106 -3.20 -2.07 12.81
N GLY A 107 -1.90 -1.97 12.52
CA GLY A 107 -0.85 -2.74 13.17
C GLY A 107 -0.58 -4.11 12.54
N ASP A 108 -1.32 -4.48 11.49
CA ASP A 108 -1.12 -5.70 10.72
C ASP A 108 0.17 -5.64 9.89
N VAL A 109 0.79 -6.80 9.63
CA VAL A 109 1.88 -6.90 8.66
C VAL A 109 1.34 -7.30 7.30
N LYS A 110 1.60 -6.49 6.26
CA LYS A 110 1.25 -6.81 4.87
C LYS A 110 2.47 -6.76 3.95
N ARG A 111 2.41 -7.54 2.88
CA ARG A 111 3.41 -7.60 1.81
C ARG A 111 2.92 -6.76 0.63
N VAL A 112 3.73 -5.80 0.20
CA VAL A 112 3.38 -4.78 -0.81
C VAL A 112 4.40 -4.77 -1.95
N ILE A 113 3.96 -4.31 -3.13
CA ILE A 113 4.80 -4.25 -4.34
C ILE A 113 5.28 -2.82 -4.55
N PRO A 114 6.57 -2.59 -4.84
CA PRO A 114 7.03 -1.28 -5.31
C PRO A 114 6.59 -1.01 -6.75
N LEU A 115 5.96 0.14 -6.97
CA LEU A 115 5.62 0.72 -8.26
C LEU A 115 6.26 2.11 -8.36
N TYR A 116 7.27 2.28 -9.23
CA TYR A 116 7.88 3.58 -9.55
C TYR A 116 8.20 4.45 -8.30
N GLY A 117 8.87 3.86 -7.30
CA GLY A 117 9.25 4.56 -6.06
C GLY A 117 8.14 4.69 -5.00
N ARG A 118 6.92 4.24 -5.29
CA ARG A 118 5.79 4.13 -4.36
C ARG A 118 5.51 2.67 -4.03
N LEU A 119 4.83 2.35 -2.93
CA LEU A 119 4.41 0.98 -2.63
C LEU A 119 2.91 0.80 -2.82
N TRP A 120 2.51 -0.40 -3.23
CA TRP A 120 1.12 -0.69 -3.55
C TRP A 120 0.59 -1.88 -2.75
N ALA A 121 -0.55 -1.69 -2.08
CA ALA A 121 -1.13 -2.65 -1.15
C ALA A 121 -1.54 -3.98 -1.80
N THR A 122 -2.06 -3.95 -3.03
CA THR A 122 -2.56 -5.13 -3.75
C THR A 122 -2.54 -4.91 -5.27
N ALA A 123 -1.70 -5.62 -6.03
CA ALA A 123 -1.62 -5.44 -7.49
C ALA A 123 -3.00 -5.23 -8.14
N PRO A 124 -3.23 -4.14 -8.91
CA PRO A 124 -4.44 -3.99 -9.72
C PRO A 124 -4.68 -5.26 -10.54
N ARG A 125 -5.94 -5.61 -10.85
CA ARG A 125 -6.25 -6.83 -11.64
C ARG A 125 -5.45 -6.90 -12.95
N GLY A 126 -5.07 -5.76 -13.54
CA GLY A 126 -4.21 -5.66 -14.73
C GLY A 126 -2.70 -5.90 -14.50
N LEU A 127 -2.20 -5.75 -13.28
CA LEU A 127 -0.78 -6.02 -12.93
C LEU A 127 -0.52 -7.50 -12.58
N ARG A 128 -1.57 -8.34 -12.47
CA ARG A 128 -1.40 -9.81 -12.48
C ARG A 128 -0.95 -10.35 -13.84
N GLN A 129 -1.19 -9.63 -14.94
CA GLN A 129 -0.69 -10.00 -16.27
C GLN A 129 0.74 -9.49 -16.51
N ALA A 130 1.11 -8.34 -15.94
CA ALA A 130 2.45 -7.76 -16.12
C ALA A 130 3.60 -8.59 -15.50
N ASN A 131 3.29 -9.52 -14.58
CA ASN A 131 4.29 -10.46 -14.03
C ASN A 131 4.28 -11.86 -14.68
N ARG A 132 3.60 -12.06 -15.83
CA ARG A 132 3.79 -13.26 -16.67
C ARG A 132 4.82 -13.06 -17.79
N HIS A 133 5.39 -11.87 -17.97
CA HIS A 133 6.31 -11.57 -19.08
C HIS A 133 7.67 -10.98 -18.65
N ILE A 134 8.11 -11.22 -17.40
CA ILE A 134 9.50 -10.94 -16.98
C ILE A 134 10.37 -12.22 -17.00
N HIS A 135 9.80 -13.37 -17.36
CA HIS A 135 10.57 -14.55 -17.78
C HIS A 135 10.27 -14.85 -19.23
N THR A 136 11.11 -14.32 -20.12
CA THR A 136 11.85 -15.04 -21.17
C THR A 136 12.35 -14.02 -22.17
N HIS A 137 13.65 -13.72 -22.13
CA HIS A 137 14.61 -13.70 -23.25
C HIS A 137 15.76 -12.73 -22.95
N ASP A 138 16.94 -13.33 -22.87
CA ASP A 138 18.28 -12.80 -23.17
C ASP A 138 18.81 -11.71 -22.22
N TRP A 139 19.97 -11.84 -21.56
CA TRP A 139 21.24 -12.40 -22.02
C TRP A 139 22.08 -12.90 -20.84
N VAL A 140 22.43 -14.18 -20.85
CA VAL A 140 23.76 -14.65 -20.44
C VAL A 140 24.33 -15.33 -21.68
N ALA A 141 25.33 -14.70 -22.28
CA ALA A 141 26.27 -15.38 -23.16
C ALA A 141 27.63 -14.67 -23.05
N MET A 142 28.53 -15.34 -22.33
CA MET A 142 30.00 -15.26 -22.35
C MET A 142 30.67 -13.97 -21.87
#